data_AF-A0A1E1L4F8-F1
#
_entry.id   AF-A0A1E1L4F8-F1
#
_cell.length_a   1.000
_cell.length_b   1.000
_cell.length_c   1.000
_cell.angle_alpha   90.00
_cell.angle_beta   90.00
_cell.angle_gamma   90.00
#
_symmetry.space_group_name_H-M   'P 1'
#
loop_
_entity.id
_entity.type
_entity.pdbx_description
1 polymer ?
#
loop_
_entity_poly.entity_id
_entity_poly.type
_entity_poly.pdbx_seq_one_letter_code
_entity_poly.pdbx_strand_id
1 'polypeptide(L)'
;MADNGPKEIEDIEMSDAQVQPLMTEDEKRILDVYDRLEELQLEIALLKAQGVLSSGESDLHPELSKYVRRGTVMENILIVPPILRAVHGSNNATIVEQDLLPLVEKRDELSISLHKLAKQELADLNQLKDIKVQNVKLARENAEMATRMLALADEANVQRKEDIEDLKLRKQLDELEGEMKLSRQKWRIMKETASATVVGSGVVWVDDPKLRDIVLGEDCYE
;
A
#
# COMPACT_ATOMS: atom_id res chain seq x y z
N MET A 1 -5.62 -23.75 -23.88
CA MET A 1 -5.21 -22.94 -25.04
C MET A 1 -6.45 -22.15 -25.46
N ALA A 2 -6.55 -20.84 -25.36
CA ALA A 2 -5.52 -19.82 -25.38
C ALA A 2 -5.76 -18.75 -24.30
N ASP A 3 -4.65 -18.37 -23.67
CA ASP A 3 -4.47 -17.25 -22.77
C ASP A 3 -4.47 -15.96 -23.60
N ASN A 4 -5.42 -15.06 -23.35
CA ASN A 4 -5.51 -13.73 -23.96
C ASN A 4 -5.31 -12.71 -22.85
N GLY A 5 -4.07 -12.62 -22.35
CA GLY A 5 -3.64 -11.46 -21.58
C GLY A 5 -3.66 -10.20 -22.44
N PRO A 6 -3.91 -9.01 -21.87
CA PRO A 6 -3.92 -7.76 -22.61
C PRO A 6 -2.51 -7.40 -23.08
N LYS A 7 -2.24 -7.67 -24.36
CA LYS A 7 -1.11 -7.12 -25.11
C LYS A 7 -1.54 -5.76 -25.65
N GLU A 8 -1.23 -4.69 -24.94
CA GLU A 8 -1.31 -3.32 -25.48
C GLU A 8 -0.59 -2.34 -24.52
N ILE A 9 0.70 -2.59 -24.23
CA ILE A 9 1.60 -1.60 -23.60
C ILE A 9 3.01 -1.64 -24.22
N GLU A 10 3.13 -1.97 -25.51
CA GLU A 10 4.46 -2.07 -26.15
C GLU A 10 4.74 -1.02 -27.23
N ASP A 11 3.77 -0.22 -27.65
CA ASP A 11 3.98 0.74 -28.76
C ASP A 11 3.79 2.20 -28.33
N ILE A 12 4.50 2.62 -27.28
CA ILE A 12 4.88 4.03 -27.13
C ILE A 12 6.38 4.09 -27.35
N GLU A 13 6.78 3.99 -28.62
CA GLU A 13 8.10 4.44 -29.05
C GLU A 13 8.20 5.92 -28.69
N MET A 14 8.89 6.17 -27.58
CA MET A 14 9.37 7.48 -27.16
C MET A 14 10.29 8.02 -28.26
N SER A 15 9.72 8.74 -29.23
CA SER A 15 10.51 9.69 -30.01
C SER A 15 10.93 10.82 -29.06
N ASP A 16 11.98 10.55 -28.29
CA ASP A 16 12.76 11.52 -27.53
C ASP A 16 13.54 12.42 -28.52
N ALA A 17 12.82 13.11 -29.41
CA ALA A 17 13.27 14.41 -29.84
C ALA A 17 13.09 15.32 -28.62
N GLN A 18 14.09 15.28 -27.74
CA GLN A 18 14.21 16.15 -26.59
C GLN A 18 14.20 17.60 -27.08
N VAL A 19 13.01 18.20 -27.13
CA VAL A 19 12.88 19.64 -26.97
C VAL A 19 13.14 19.93 -25.51
N GLN A 20 14.38 19.72 -25.07
CA GLN A 20 14.89 20.37 -23.88
C GLN A 20 15.04 21.84 -24.29
N PRO A 21 14.33 22.79 -23.66
CA PRO A 21 14.83 24.14 -23.63
C PRO A 21 16.21 24.01 -23.00
N LEU A 22 17.27 24.29 -23.75
CA LEU A 22 18.63 24.34 -23.25
C LEU A 22 18.68 25.52 -22.27
N MET A 23 18.24 25.29 -21.03
CA MET A 23 18.39 26.27 -19.97
C MET A 23 19.89 26.48 -19.79
N THR A 24 20.31 27.73 -19.95
CA THR A 24 21.69 28.14 -19.78
C THR A 24 22.11 27.84 -18.34
N GLU A 25 23.39 27.54 -18.11
CA GLU A 25 23.90 27.24 -16.76
C GLU A 25 23.58 28.36 -15.75
N ASP A 26 23.56 29.61 -16.23
CA ASP A 26 23.15 30.78 -15.46
C ASP A 26 21.66 30.76 -15.08
N GLU A 27 20.78 30.31 -15.98
CA GLU A 27 19.34 30.22 -15.72
C GLU A 27 19.03 29.16 -14.66
N LYS A 28 19.76 28.03 -14.69
CA LYS A 28 19.68 27.00 -13.65
C LYS A 28 20.12 27.55 -12.30
N ARG A 29 21.24 28.28 -12.27
CA ARG A 29 21.73 28.91 -11.05
C ARG A 29 20.76 29.94 -10.48
N ILE A 30 20.08 30.70 -11.33
CA ILE A 30 19.05 31.67 -10.91
C ILE A 30 17.86 30.95 -10.27
N LEU A 31 17.41 29.83 -10.84
CA LEU A 31 16.34 29.02 -10.26
C LEU A 31 16.73 28.43 -8.90
N ASP A 32 17.94 27.86 -8.78
CA ASP A 32 18.43 27.33 -7.49
C ASP A 32 18.46 28.43 -6.40
N VAL A 33 18.84 29.65 -6.77
CA VAL A 33 18.84 30.80 -5.85
C VAL A 33 17.41 31.23 -5.51
N TYR A 34 16.48 31.16 -6.46
CA TYR A 34 15.07 31.44 -6.23
C TYR A 34 14.45 30.44 -5.24
N ASP A 35 14.68 29.14 -5.45
CA ASP A 35 14.20 28.07 -4.56
C ASP A 35 14.74 28.26 -3.14
N ARG A 36 16.03 28.57 -3.02
CA ARG A 36 16.67 28.88 -1.73
C ARG A 36 16.05 30.11 -1.05
N LEU A 37 15.69 31.12 -1.84
CA LEU A 37 15.09 32.35 -1.34
C LEU A 37 13.64 32.11 -0.89
N GLU A 38 12.88 31.27 -1.60
CA GLU A 38 11.54 30.86 -1.19
C GLU A 38 11.56 30.10 0.13
N GLU A 39 12.49 29.16 0.28
CA GLU A 39 12.69 28.39 1.52
C GLU A 39 12.96 29.32 2.72
N LEU A 40 13.90 30.26 2.57
CA LEU A 40 14.23 31.24 3.60
C LEU A 40 13.04 32.17 3.92
N GLN A 41 12.27 32.57 2.91
CA GLN A 41 11.09 33.40 3.13
C GLN A 41 9.97 32.65 3.87
N LEU A 42 9.81 31.34 3.62
CA LEU A 42 8.90 30.48 4.36
C LEU A 42 9.34 30.33 5.81
N GLU A 43 10.63 30.10 6.05
CA GLU A 43 11.21 30.04 7.40
C GLU A 43 10.98 31.34 8.17
N ILE A 44 11.22 32.50 7.53
CA ILE A 44 10.93 33.81 8.12
C ILE A 44 9.44 33.96 8.43
N ALA A 45 8.55 33.51 7.55
CA ALA A 45 7.11 33.56 7.77
C ALA A 45 6.69 32.69 8.96
N LEU A 46 7.31 31.51 9.11
CA LEU A 46 7.10 30.61 10.25
C LEU A 46 7.59 31.22 11.55
N LEU A 47 8.80 31.77 11.57
CA LEU A 47 9.38 32.42 12.75
C LEU A 47 8.61 33.69 13.17
N LYS A 48 8.04 34.42 12.20
CA LYS A 48 7.12 35.54 12.46
C LYS A 48 5.81 35.04 13.07
N ALA A 49 5.23 34.00 12.50
CA ALA A 49 3.99 33.41 12.97
C ALA A 49 4.12 32.75 14.36
N GLN A 50 5.30 32.28 14.73
CA GLN A 50 5.61 31.76 16.07
C GLN A 50 5.83 32.87 17.12
N GLY A 51 5.81 34.16 16.73
CA GLY A 51 6.05 35.28 17.63
C GLY A 51 7.53 35.48 18.03
N VAL A 52 8.47 34.73 17.43
CA VAL A 52 9.92 34.86 17.71
C VAL A 52 10.47 36.16 17.12
N LEU A 53 9.88 36.62 16.00
CA LEU A 53 10.28 37.83 15.29
C LEU A 53 9.28 39.00 15.43
N SER A 54 8.15 38.79 16.11
CA SER A 54 7.09 39.79 16.32
C SER A 54 6.78 39.92 17.81
N SER A 55 6.85 41.14 18.36
CA SER A 55 6.67 41.44 19.78
C SER A 55 5.22 41.26 20.32
N GLY A 56 4.35 40.55 19.61
CA GLY A 56 3.00 40.25 20.03
C GLY A 56 2.66 38.80 19.71
N GLU A 57 1.90 38.14 20.57
CA GLU A 57 1.28 36.84 20.34
C GLU A 57 0.47 36.91 19.04
N SER A 58 1.12 36.62 17.92
CA SER A 58 0.49 36.58 16.61
C SER A 58 0.05 35.16 16.36
N ASP A 59 -1.23 34.98 16.06
CA ASP A 59 -1.79 33.69 15.67
C ASP A 59 -0.94 33.06 14.55
N LEU A 60 -0.51 31.82 14.75
CA LEU A 60 0.38 31.07 13.83
C LEU A 60 -0.23 30.93 12.41
N HIS A 61 -1.56 30.84 12.34
CA HIS A 61 -2.30 30.52 11.13
C HIS A 61 -2.45 31.69 10.13
N PRO A 62 -2.82 32.93 10.50
CA PRO A 62 -3.08 34.00 9.53
C PRO A 62 -1.85 34.50 8.75
N GLU A 63 -0.69 34.65 9.38
CA GLU A 63 0.52 35.16 8.69
C GLU A 63 1.10 34.14 7.71
N LEU A 64 1.19 32.86 8.11
CA LEU A 64 1.58 31.77 7.20
C LEU A 64 0.58 31.64 6.03
N SER A 65 -0.71 31.66 6.32
CA SER A 65 -1.75 31.59 5.27
C SER A 65 -1.69 32.79 4.32
N LYS A 66 -1.27 33.97 4.78
CA LYS A 66 -1.09 35.16 3.94
C LYS A 66 0.14 35.04 3.04
N TYR A 67 1.25 34.53 3.57
CA TYR A 67 2.47 34.28 2.79
C TYR A 67 2.23 33.25 1.67
N VAL A 68 1.66 32.10 2.02
CA VAL A 68 1.32 31.03 1.04
C VAL A 68 0.38 31.55 -0.03
N ARG A 69 -0.70 32.25 0.35
CA ARG A 69 -1.63 32.85 -0.63
C ARG A 69 -0.96 33.87 -1.54
N ARG A 70 -0.01 34.66 -1.02
CA ARG A 70 0.73 35.62 -1.86
C ARG A 70 1.65 34.89 -2.84
N GLY A 71 2.33 33.84 -2.40
CA GLY A 71 3.15 32.98 -3.26
C GLY A 71 2.33 32.42 -4.41
N THR A 72 1.20 31.78 -4.12
CA THR A 72 0.33 31.20 -5.15
C THR A 72 -0.26 32.24 -6.11
N VAL A 73 -0.61 33.44 -5.62
CA VAL A 73 -1.07 34.54 -6.49
C VAL A 73 0.05 34.99 -7.42
N MET A 74 1.27 35.17 -6.92
CA MET A 74 2.40 35.61 -7.74
C MET A 74 2.80 34.56 -8.77
N GLU A 75 2.86 33.29 -8.36
CA GLU A 75 3.10 32.16 -9.25
C GLU A 75 2.06 32.09 -10.38
N ASN A 76 0.77 32.19 -10.03
CA ASN A 76 -0.30 32.23 -11.02
C ASN A 76 -0.17 33.42 -11.98
N ILE A 77 0.21 34.61 -11.49
CA ILE A 77 0.46 35.78 -12.34
C ILE A 77 1.62 35.54 -13.31
N LEU A 78 2.64 34.76 -12.92
CA LEU A 78 3.79 34.46 -13.78
C LEU A 78 3.49 33.35 -14.80
N ILE A 79 2.77 32.31 -14.40
CA ILE A 79 2.56 31.09 -15.20
C ILE A 79 1.33 31.20 -16.13
N VAL A 80 0.25 31.84 -15.68
CA VAL A 80 -1.02 31.87 -16.45
C VAL A 80 -0.90 32.67 -17.75
N PRO A 81 -0.32 33.89 -17.79
CA PRO A 81 -0.25 34.67 -19.03
C PRO A 81 0.51 34.01 -20.20
N PRO A 82 1.69 33.38 -20.02
CA PRO A 82 2.36 32.68 -21.11
C PRO A 82 1.57 31.46 -21.59
N ILE A 83 0.96 30.68 -20.69
CA ILE A 83 0.10 29.53 -21.07
C ILE A 83 -1.12 30.01 -21.86
N LEU A 84 -1.80 31.05 -21.37
CA LEU A 84 -2.99 31.60 -22.02
C LEU A 84 -2.65 32.12 -23.44
N ARG A 85 -1.49 32.76 -23.59
CA ARG A 85 -1.01 33.22 -24.90
C ARG A 85 -0.58 32.09 -25.81
N ALA A 86 0.04 31.03 -25.28
CA ALA A 86 0.41 29.82 -26.01
C ALA A 86 -0.82 29.13 -26.61
N VAL A 87 -1.88 28.94 -25.81
CA VAL A 87 -3.11 28.25 -26.23
C VAL A 87 -3.95 29.09 -27.18
N HIS A 88 -4.05 30.40 -26.96
CA HIS A 88 -4.94 31.25 -27.74
C HIS A 88 -4.27 31.93 -28.95
N GLY A 89 -2.96 31.70 -29.18
CA GLY A 89 -2.25 32.25 -30.33
C GLY A 89 -2.44 33.77 -30.47
N SER A 90 -2.48 34.51 -29.36
CA SER A 90 -2.79 35.94 -29.40
C SER A 90 -1.74 36.67 -30.25
N ASN A 91 -2.13 37.73 -30.96
CA ASN A 91 -1.21 38.55 -31.78
C ASN A 91 0.01 39.12 -31.01
N ASN A 92 0.02 39.02 -29.67
CA ASN A 92 1.10 39.46 -28.78
C ASN A 92 1.89 38.29 -28.17
N ALA A 93 1.72 37.06 -28.64
CA ALA A 93 2.48 35.91 -28.17
C ALA A 93 3.92 35.99 -28.70
N THR A 94 4.89 35.84 -27.80
CA THR A 94 6.29 35.71 -28.19
C THR A 94 6.55 34.32 -28.80
N ILE A 95 7.60 34.17 -29.62
CA ILE A 95 7.95 32.88 -30.25
C ILE A 95 8.14 31.80 -29.18
N VAL A 96 8.80 32.14 -28.06
CA VAL A 96 9.01 31.24 -26.91
C VAL A 96 7.68 30.79 -26.29
N GLU A 97 6.67 31.67 -26.23
CA GLU A 97 5.34 31.31 -25.72
C GLU A 97 4.58 30.41 -26.69
N GLN A 98 4.76 30.54 -28.00
CA GLN A 98 4.15 29.64 -28.99
C GLN A 98 4.72 28.22 -28.89
N ASP A 99 6.01 28.09 -28.59
CA ASP A 99 6.68 26.81 -28.41
C ASP A 99 6.21 26.04 -27.15
N LEU A 100 5.48 26.70 -26.23
CA LEU A 100 4.92 26.05 -25.03
C LEU A 100 3.72 25.16 -25.33
N LEU A 101 3.00 25.38 -26.42
CA LEU A 101 1.78 24.65 -26.76
C LEU A 101 1.96 23.11 -26.75
N PRO A 102 2.93 22.51 -27.46
CA PRO A 102 3.11 21.05 -27.44
C PRO A 102 3.48 20.49 -26.06
N LEU A 103 4.13 21.29 -25.20
CA LEU A 103 4.45 20.88 -23.84
C LEU A 103 3.21 20.89 -22.94
N VAL A 104 2.34 21.88 -23.12
CA VAL A 104 1.05 21.99 -22.43
C VAL A 104 0.13 20.84 -22.82
N GLU A 105 0.06 20.49 -24.11
CA GLU A 105 -0.72 19.34 -24.59
C GLU A 105 -0.23 18.03 -23.99
N LYS A 106 1.08 17.77 -24.01
CA LYS A 106 1.69 16.60 -23.36
C LYS A 106 1.40 16.56 -21.86
N ARG A 107 1.49 17.70 -21.17
CA ARG A 107 1.16 17.79 -19.74
C ARG A 107 -0.31 17.43 -19.51
N ASP A 108 -1.22 17.92 -20.33
CA ASP A 108 -2.66 17.69 -20.18
C ASP A 108 -3.01 16.21 -20.45
N GLU A 109 -2.40 15.59 -21.48
CA GLU A 109 -2.51 14.15 -21.73
C GLU A 109 -2.02 13.31 -20.55
N LEU A 110 -0.83 13.63 -20.02
CA LEU A 110 -0.28 12.96 -18.84
C LEU A 110 -1.17 13.16 -17.61
N SER A 111 -1.70 14.36 -17.42
CA SER A 111 -2.61 14.67 -16.30
C SER A 111 -3.89 13.86 -16.38
N ILE A 112 -4.48 13.72 -17.57
CA ILE A 112 -5.67 12.87 -17.79
C ILE A 112 -5.33 11.40 -17.51
N SER A 113 -4.18 10.91 -17.97
CA SER A 113 -3.74 9.54 -17.73
C SER A 113 -3.51 9.26 -16.24
N LEU A 114 -2.88 10.19 -15.52
CA LEU A 114 -2.65 10.13 -14.08
C LEU A 114 -3.97 10.11 -13.33
N HIS A 115 -4.90 11.00 -13.66
CA HIS A 115 -6.23 11.02 -13.03
C HIS A 115 -7.01 9.73 -13.26
N LYS A 116 -6.90 9.13 -14.46
CA LYS A 116 -7.50 7.83 -14.75
C LYS A 116 -6.89 6.73 -13.86
N LEU A 117 -5.55 6.69 -13.76
CA LEU A 117 -4.84 5.71 -12.94
C LEU A 117 -5.18 5.88 -11.45
N ALA A 118 -5.14 7.10 -10.93
CA ALA A 118 -5.50 7.40 -9.54
C ALA A 118 -6.95 7.01 -9.22
N LYS A 119 -7.87 7.21 -10.17
CA LYS A 119 -9.26 6.76 -10.03
C LYS A 119 -9.37 5.23 -9.99
N GLN A 120 -8.59 4.52 -10.81
CA GLN A 120 -8.52 3.06 -10.78
C GLN A 120 -7.95 2.57 -9.44
N GLU A 121 -6.84 3.14 -9.00
CA GLU A 121 -6.22 2.83 -7.71
C GLU A 121 -7.19 3.01 -6.54
N LEU A 122 -7.90 4.14 -6.50
CA LEU A 122 -8.91 4.38 -5.46
C LEU A 122 -10.07 3.39 -5.53
N ALA A 123 -10.47 2.95 -6.72
CA ALA A 123 -11.49 1.92 -6.87
C ALA A 123 -10.99 0.57 -6.32
N ASP A 124 -9.76 0.18 -6.65
CA ASP A 124 -9.14 -1.07 -6.21
C ASP A 124 -8.92 -1.08 -4.69
N LEU A 125 -8.48 0.04 -4.11
CA LEU A 125 -8.34 0.19 -2.66
C LEU A 125 -9.68 0.04 -1.93
N ASN A 126 -10.76 0.59 -2.50
CA ASN A 126 -12.10 0.42 -1.92
C ASN A 126 -12.57 -1.03 -2.01
N GLN A 127 -12.35 -1.71 -3.15
CA GLN A 127 -12.68 -3.13 -3.28
C GLN A 127 -11.88 -3.99 -2.31
N LEU A 128 -10.57 -3.76 -2.17
CA LEU A 128 -9.72 -4.46 -1.23
C LEU A 128 -10.17 -4.25 0.21
N LYS A 129 -10.56 -3.02 0.56
CA LYS A 129 -11.11 -2.70 1.88
C LYS A 129 -12.40 -3.48 2.14
N ASP A 130 -13.30 -3.55 1.18
CA ASP A 130 -14.56 -4.30 1.31
C ASP A 130 -14.31 -5.80 1.48
N ILE A 131 -13.42 -6.38 0.66
CA ILE A 131 -13.00 -7.79 0.78
C ILE A 131 -12.36 -8.04 2.15
N LYS A 132 -11.52 -7.15 2.64
CA LYS A 132 -10.87 -7.29 3.95
C LYS A 132 -11.88 -7.25 5.09
N VAL A 133 -12.88 -6.37 5.01
CA VAL A 133 -13.98 -6.33 5.99
C VAL A 133 -14.78 -7.63 5.95
N GLN A 134 -15.09 -8.15 4.76
CA GLN A 134 -15.78 -9.44 4.62
C GLN A 134 -14.96 -10.60 5.17
N ASN A 135 -13.65 -10.63 4.91
CA ASN A 135 -12.75 -11.66 5.43
C ASN A 135 -12.73 -11.67 6.96
N VAL A 136 -12.62 -10.50 7.60
CA VAL A 136 -12.67 -10.40 9.08
C VAL A 136 -14.00 -10.92 9.63
N LYS A 137 -15.12 -10.64 8.97
CA LYS A 137 -16.44 -11.18 9.37
C LYS A 137 -16.48 -12.70 9.24
N LEU A 138 -16.07 -13.23 8.08
CA LEU A 138 -16.05 -14.68 7.84
C LEU A 138 -15.09 -15.41 8.79
N ALA A 139 -13.92 -14.84 9.09
CA ALA A 139 -12.98 -15.40 10.05
C ALA A 139 -13.58 -15.47 11.46
N ARG A 140 -14.34 -14.45 11.87
CA ARG A 140 -15.08 -14.46 13.14
C ARG A 140 -16.18 -15.52 13.15
N GLU A 141 -16.99 -15.59 12.10
CA GLU A 141 -18.06 -16.59 11.98
C GLU A 141 -17.50 -18.01 11.97
N ASN A 142 -16.40 -18.25 11.26
CA ASN A 142 -15.71 -19.53 11.25
C ASN A 142 -15.18 -19.88 12.66
N ALA A 143 -14.58 -18.93 13.37
CA ALA A 143 -14.16 -19.15 14.76
C ALA A 143 -15.35 -19.44 15.70
N GLU A 144 -16.48 -18.75 15.54
CA GLU A 144 -17.69 -19.01 16.30
C GLU A 144 -18.30 -20.39 15.98
N MET A 145 -18.28 -20.82 14.71
CA MET A 145 -18.73 -22.15 14.33
C MET A 145 -17.80 -23.25 14.84
N ALA A 146 -16.48 -23.06 14.73
CA ALA A 146 -15.48 -23.99 15.23
C ALA A 146 -15.59 -24.19 16.74
N THR A 147 -15.81 -23.12 17.51
CA THR A 147 -16.01 -23.23 18.97
C THR A 147 -17.31 -23.97 19.31
N ARG A 148 -18.40 -23.76 18.58
CA ARG A 148 -19.64 -24.53 18.74
C ARG A 148 -19.46 -26.00 18.37
N MET A 149 -18.75 -26.29 17.29
CA MET A 149 -18.45 -27.68 16.89
C MET A 149 -17.63 -28.40 17.96
N LEU A 150 -16.61 -27.74 18.54
CA LEU A 150 -15.82 -28.31 19.62
C LEU A 150 -16.67 -28.55 20.87
N ALA A 151 -17.53 -27.60 21.26
CA ALA A 151 -18.43 -27.77 22.40
C ALA A 151 -19.39 -28.95 22.21
N LEU A 152 -20.00 -29.08 21.03
CA LEU A 152 -20.89 -30.20 20.70
C LEU A 152 -20.13 -31.54 20.64
N ALA A 153 -18.88 -31.54 20.15
CA ALA A 153 -18.05 -32.73 20.15
C ALA A 153 -17.66 -33.15 21.58
N ASP A 154 -17.40 -32.19 22.47
CA ASP A 154 -17.13 -32.43 23.88
C ASP A 154 -18.39 -32.98 24.58
N GLU A 155 -19.56 -32.39 24.36
CA GLU A 155 -20.84 -32.88 24.87
C GLU A 155 -21.13 -34.31 24.38
N ALA A 156 -20.93 -34.59 23.09
CA ALA A 156 -21.10 -35.94 22.53
C ALA A 156 -20.09 -36.95 23.10
N ASN A 157 -18.86 -36.52 23.38
CA ASN A 157 -17.86 -37.36 24.04
C ASN A 157 -18.25 -37.65 25.50
N VAL A 158 -18.77 -36.66 26.24
CA VAL A 158 -19.27 -36.86 27.61
C VAL A 158 -20.45 -37.82 27.62
N GLN A 159 -21.44 -37.63 26.75
CA GLN A 159 -22.58 -38.56 26.62
C GLN A 159 -22.12 -39.99 26.30
N ARG A 160 -21.21 -40.16 25.33
CA ARG A 160 -20.62 -41.47 25.01
C ARG A 160 -19.92 -42.12 26.21
N LYS A 161 -19.25 -41.34 27.06
CA LYS A 161 -18.62 -41.85 28.29
C LYS A 161 -19.67 -42.23 29.36
N GLU A 162 -20.76 -41.48 29.44
CA GLU A 162 -21.87 -41.74 30.37
C GLU A 162 -22.72 -42.95 29.96
N ASP A 163 -22.81 -43.27 28.67
CA ASP A 163 -23.52 -44.45 28.15
C ASP A 163 -22.81 -45.79 28.45
N ILE A 164 -21.51 -45.78 28.79
CA ILE A 164 -20.76 -47.00 29.10
C ILE A 164 -21.12 -47.47 30.52
N GLU A 165 -21.93 -48.51 30.69
CA GLU A 165 -22.35 -49.00 32.03
C GLU A 165 -21.18 -49.52 32.90
N ASP A 166 -20.12 -50.03 32.27
CA ASP A 166 -18.98 -50.65 32.96
C ASP A 166 -17.93 -49.64 33.47
N LEU A 167 -17.81 -49.53 34.79
CA LEU A 167 -16.82 -48.66 35.47
C LEU A 167 -15.36 -48.99 35.15
N LYS A 168 -15.04 -50.27 34.83
CA LYS A 168 -13.68 -50.67 34.46
C LYS A 168 -13.31 -50.21 33.04
N LEU A 169 -14.26 -50.30 32.10
CA LEU A 169 -14.07 -49.85 30.73
C LEU A 169 -13.92 -48.33 30.64
N ARG A 170 -14.66 -47.56 31.45
CA ARG A 170 -14.48 -46.10 31.54
C ARG A 170 -13.06 -45.70 31.96
N LYS A 171 -12.50 -46.35 33.00
CA LYS A 171 -11.14 -46.06 33.47
C LYS A 171 -10.07 -46.38 32.43
N GLN A 172 -10.23 -47.51 31.72
CA GLN A 172 -9.32 -47.86 30.63
C GLN A 172 -9.39 -46.88 29.46
N LEU A 173 -10.59 -46.39 29.14
CA LEU A 173 -10.80 -45.37 28.10
C LEU A 173 -10.08 -44.06 28.46
N ASP A 174 -10.19 -43.60 29.70
CA ASP A 174 -9.53 -42.37 30.16
C ASP A 174 -8.00 -42.50 30.17
N GLU A 175 -7.47 -43.68 30.51
CA GLU A 175 -6.03 -43.97 30.46
C GLU A 175 -5.49 -43.95 29.02
N LEU A 176 -6.18 -44.64 28.10
CA LEU A 176 -5.88 -44.61 26.67
C LEU A 176 -5.97 -43.20 26.06
N GLU A 177 -6.97 -42.41 26.46
CA GLU A 177 -7.11 -41.03 25.99
C GLU A 177 -5.95 -40.15 26.50
N GLY A 178 -5.51 -40.37 27.74
CA GLY A 178 -4.32 -39.74 28.31
C GLY A 178 -3.05 -40.07 27.53
N GLU A 179 -2.83 -41.35 27.23
CA GLU A 179 -1.68 -41.79 26.42
C GLU A 179 -1.72 -41.22 24.99
N MET A 180 -2.89 -41.17 24.36
CA MET A 180 -3.07 -40.57 23.04
C MET A 180 -2.74 -39.08 23.05
N LYS A 181 -3.16 -38.33 24.09
CA LYS A 181 -2.84 -36.91 24.24
C LYS A 181 -1.34 -36.68 24.39
N LEU A 182 -0.66 -37.50 25.20
CA LEU A 182 0.80 -37.43 25.36
C LEU A 182 1.54 -37.76 24.05
N SER A 183 1.08 -38.78 23.33
CA SER A 183 1.63 -39.14 22.01
C SER A 183 1.46 -38.01 21.00
N ARG A 184 0.27 -37.40 20.92
CA ARG A 184 0.00 -36.23 20.05
C ARG A 184 0.87 -35.03 20.40
N GLN A 185 1.07 -34.74 21.70
CA GLN A 185 1.95 -33.66 22.13
C GLN A 185 3.40 -33.91 21.70
N LYS A 186 3.91 -35.13 21.90
CA LYS A 186 5.26 -35.51 21.44
C LYS A 186 5.40 -35.35 19.92
N TRP A 187 4.41 -35.82 19.15
CA TRP A 187 4.41 -35.68 17.70
C TRP A 187 4.39 -34.21 17.26
N ARG A 188 3.59 -33.35 17.92
CA ARG A 188 3.55 -31.92 17.62
C ARG A 188 4.92 -31.25 17.83
N ILE A 189 5.56 -31.51 18.96
CA ILE A 189 6.90 -30.97 19.26
C ILE A 189 7.91 -31.46 18.21
N MET A 190 7.84 -32.73 17.83
CA MET A 190 8.72 -33.29 16.80
C MET A 190 8.47 -32.67 15.42
N LYS A 191 7.21 -32.44 15.04
CA LYS A 191 6.84 -31.77 13.77
C LYS A 191 7.32 -30.32 13.76
N GLU A 192 7.08 -29.58 14.84
CA GLU A 192 7.52 -28.17 14.99
C GLU A 192 9.04 -28.03 14.96
N THR A 193 9.76 -28.92 15.64
CA THR A 193 11.23 -28.90 15.64
C THR A 193 11.80 -29.28 14.28
N ALA A 194 11.24 -30.27 13.59
CA ALA A 194 11.67 -30.64 12.25
C ALA A 194 11.41 -29.52 11.24
N SER A 195 10.23 -28.91 11.24
CA SER A 195 9.89 -27.81 10.33
C SER A 195 10.74 -26.57 10.61
N ALA A 196 10.93 -26.19 11.87
CA ALA A 196 11.79 -25.07 12.25
C ALA A 196 13.26 -25.30 11.86
N THR A 197 13.75 -26.54 11.96
CA THR A 197 15.12 -26.88 11.56
C THR A 197 15.30 -26.77 10.05
N VAL A 198 14.35 -27.30 9.26
CA VAL A 198 14.40 -27.24 7.79
C VAL A 198 14.34 -25.78 7.32
N VAL A 199 13.38 -25.00 7.81
CA VAL A 199 13.21 -23.58 7.44
C VAL A 199 14.41 -22.76 7.93
N GLY A 200 14.88 -22.99 9.16
CA GLY A 200 16.01 -22.26 9.76
C GLY A 200 17.38 -22.60 9.15
N SER A 201 17.51 -23.76 8.49
CA SER A 201 18.75 -24.16 7.81
C SER A 201 19.02 -23.38 6.51
N GLY A 202 18.03 -22.66 5.98
CA GLY A 202 18.16 -21.93 4.72
C GLY A 202 18.17 -22.81 3.48
N VAL A 203 17.93 -24.12 3.60
CA VAL A 203 17.74 -25.02 2.47
C VAL A 203 16.46 -24.65 1.72
N VAL A 204 16.48 -24.69 0.39
CA VAL A 204 15.29 -24.45 -0.46
C VAL A 204 14.36 -25.65 -0.35
N TRP A 205 13.49 -25.63 0.66
CA TRP A 205 12.53 -26.69 0.98
C TRP A 205 11.28 -26.66 0.11
N VAL A 206 11.07 -25.57 -0.64
CA VAL A 206 9.92 -25.42 -1.53
C VAL A 206 10.00 -26.39 -2.70
N ASP A 207 11.16 -26.59 -3.32
CA ASP A 207 11.26 -27.36 -4.57
C ASP A 207 11.36 -28.89 -4.36
N ASP A 208 11.77 -29.33 -3.17
CA ASP A 208 11.81 -30.76 -2.82
C ASP A 208 10.47 -31.19 -2.19
N PRO A 209 9.71 -32.11 -2.82
CA PRO A 209 8.43 -32.57 -2.30
C PRO A 209 8.54 -33.20 -0.91
N LYS A 210 9.68 -33.81 -0.55
CA LYS A 210 9.87 -34.42 0.77
C LYS A 210 10.06 -33.37 1.86
N LEU A 211 10.81 -32.30 1.58
CA LEU A 211 11.03 -31.21 2.53
C LEU A 211 9.77 -30.33 2.67
N ARG A 212 9.06 -30.13 1.55
CA ARG A 212 7.78 -29.43 1.52
C ARG A 212 6.75 -30.14 2.41
N ASP A 213 6.66 -31.46 2.33
CA ASP A 213 5.75 -32.26 3.15
C ASP A 213 6.13 -32.24 4.64
N ILE A 214 7.43 -32.29 4.97
CA ILE A 214 7.88 -32.17 6.36
C ILE A 214 7.50 -30.79 6.97
N VAL A 215 7.50 -29.72 6.17
CA VAL A 215 7.21 -28.35 6.64
C VAL A 215 5.71 -28.05 6.70
N LEU A 216 4.95 -28.42 5.66
CA LEU A 216 3.51 -28.13 5.54
C LEU A 216 2.64 -29.23 6.19
N GLY A 217 3.09 -30.48 6.15
CA GLY A 217 2.36 -31.68 6.55
C GLY A 217 1.43 -32.22 5.45
N GLU A 218 1.11 -33.52 5.58
CA GLU A 218 0.23 -34.26 4.66
C GLU A 218 -1.20 -33.68 4.55
N ASP A 219 -1.64 -32.88 5.53
CA ASP A 219 -3.00 -32.31 5.61
C ASP A 219 -3.27 -31.15 4.61
N CYS A 220 -2.29 -30.72 3.82
CA CYS A 220 -2.43 -29.63 2.85
C CYS A 220 -2.69 -30.09 1.39
N TYR A 221 -2.93 -31.40 1.17
CA TYR A 221 -3.18 -31.99 -0.16
C TYR A 221 -4.59 -32.58 -0.35
N GLU A 222 -5.58 -32.18 0.46
CA GLU A 222 -7.02 -32.44 0.22
C GLU A 222 -7.83 -31.15 0.05
#